data_AF-A0A5B2VY52-F1
#
_entry.id   AF-A0A5B2VY52-F1
#
_cell.length_a   1.000
_cell.length_b   1.000
_cell.length_c   1.000
_cell.angle_alpha   90.00
_cell.angle_beta   90.00
_cell.angle_gamma   90.00
#
_symmetry.space_group_name_H-M   'P 1'
#
loop_
_entity.id
_entity.type
_entity.pdbx_description
1 polymer ?
#
loop_
_entity_poly.entity_id
_entity_poly.type
_entity_poly.pdbx_seq_one_letter_code
_entity_poly.pdbx_strand_id
1 'polypeptide(L)'
;MKYKINILLPIIQVFFFIFSYELINIVAHKMDWVTSRGVAWGVSMEYYCFIYLLFVLISNALIYFFPGKTLLIAIASIVAFSIWVAPTLNGYPYRSAIVIIIGALGFLINYIAYQIIKRRESLKHQNGIENTPHEMPANPANIIYEPSTIPANGVIFLLANWSGPAIAHFQYIKFLLAPYPNLPLYVYDIDKENFLRFMEKYNILSHGNGEVFWLYKGEIQSRIQNYDKDRKHAPEYMKTLCEKFNQG
;
A
#
# COMPACT_ATOMS: atom_id res chain seq x y z
N MET A 1 -12.28 -4.88 -11.38
CA MET A 1 -11.07 -4.81 -10.52
C MET A 1 -10.22 -6.03 -10.84
N LYS A 2 -9.08 -5.88 -11.54
CA LYS A 2 -8.20 -7.02 -11.82
C LYS A 2 -7.51 -7.40 -10.51
N TYR A 3 -7.83 -8.58 -9.96
CA TYR A 3 -7.17 -9.09 -8.78
C TYR A 3 -5.70 -9.36 -9.15
N LYS A 4 -4.75 -8.65 -8.55
CA LYS A 4 -3.33 -9.00 -8.70
C LYS A 4 -3.13 -10.32 -7.97
N ILE A 5 -2.64 -11.33 -8.69
CA ILE A 5 -2.27 -12.62 -8.09
C ILE A 5 -1.19 -12.35 -7.05
N ASN A 6 -1.52 -12.54 -5.78
CA ASN A 6 -0.56 -12.39 -4.69
C ASN A 6 0.12 -13.74 -4.44
N ILE A 7 1.19 -14.00 -5.17
CA ILE A 7 1.97 -15.26 -5.09
C ILE A 7 2.50 -15.52 -3.66
N LEU A 8 2.66 -14.47 -2.85
CA LEU A 8 3.13 -14.59 -1.47
C LEU A 8 2.18 -15.39 -0.58
N LEU A 9 0.87 -15.33 -0.86
CA LEU A 9 -0.14 -15.95 0.00
C LEU A 9 -0.12 -17.49 -0.07
N PRO A 10 -0.13 -18.12 -1.27
CA PRO A 10 0.13 -19.56 -1.39
C PRO A 10 1.42 -20.02 -0.71
N ILE A 11 2.49 -19.24 -0.83
CA ILE A 11 3.78 -19.54 -0.19
C ILE A 11 3.62 -19.59 1.34
N ILE A 12 3.00 -18.57 1.93
CA ILE A 12 2.74 -18.52 3.37
C ILE A 12 1.93 -19.74 3.84
N GLN A 13 0.92 -20.18 3.07
CA GLN A 13 0.10 -21.33 3.43
C GLN A 13 0.91 -22.64 3.44
N VAL A 14 1.77 -22.84 2.45
CA VAL A 14 2.63 -24.02 2.36
C VAL A 14 3.63 -24.04 3.53
N PHE A 15 4.28 -22.91 3.80
CA PHE A 15 5.18 -22.79 4.96
C PHE A 15 4.45 -23.02 6.29
N PHE A 16 3.24 -22.47 6.46
CA PHE A 16 2.42 -22.66 7.64
C PHE A 16 2.10 -24.15 7.86
N PHE A 17 1.72 -24.86 6.80
CA PHE A 17 1.39 -26.28 6.86
C PHE A 17 2.61 -27.14 7.23
N ILE A 18 3.74 -26.93 6.53
CA ILE A 18 5.00 -27.66 6.81
C ILE A 18 5.44 -27.42 8.25
N PHE A 19 5.49 -26.17 8.68
CA PHE A 19 5.96 -25.82 10.02
C PHE A 19 5.04 -26.34 11.13
N SER A 20 3.72 -26.22 10.94
CA SER A 20 2.74 -26.68 11.93
C SER A 20 2.73 -28.20 12.03
N TYR A 21 2.88 -28.90 10.91
CA TYR A 21 3.00 -30.36 10.88
C TYR A 21 4.27 -30.85 11.60
N GLU A 22 5.43 -30.25 11.28
CA GLU A 22 6.70 -30.57 11.96
C GLU A 22 6.65 -30.29 13.46
N LEU A 23 6.12 -29.13 13.86
CA LEU A 23 5.99 -28.76 15.26
C LEU A 23 5.13 -29.77 16.04
N ILE A 24 4.02 -30.20 15.45
CA ILE A 24 3.16 -31.21 16.05
C ILE A 24 3.85 -32.56 16.08
N ASN A 25 4.55 -32.96 15.03
CA ASN A 25 5.33 -34.20 15.05
C ASN A 25 6.36 -34.17 16.17
N ILE A 26 7.08 -33.07 16.40
CA ILE A 26 8.02 -32.93 17.51
C ILE A 26 7.30 -33.07 18.87
N VAL A 27 6.12 -32.47 19.03
CA VAL A 27 5.33 -32.54 20.26
C VAL A 27 4.75 -33.94 20.47
N ALA A 28 4.25 -34.58 19.42
CA ALA A 28 3.66 -35.92 19.45
C ALA A 28 4.73 -37.02 19.58
N HIS A 29 5.92 -36.84 19.00
CA HIS A 29 7.05 -37.78 19.11
C HIS A 29 7.72 -37.78 20.49
N LYS A 30 7.42 -36.80 21.36
CA LYS A 30 7.74 -36.95 22.79
C LYS A 30 6.90 -38.04 23.48
N MET A 31 5.82 -38.54 22.85
CA MET A 31 4.96 -39.56 23.46
C MET A 31 5.27 -41.01 23.04
N ASP A 32 5.87 -41.28 21.88
CA ASP A 32 6.13 -42.65 21.42
C ASP A 32 7.48 -42.79 20.72
N TRP A 33 8.51 -43.14 21.48
CA TRP A 33 9.86 -43.43 20.95
C TRP A 33 10.03 -44.87 20.44
N VAL A 34 9.01 -45.73 20.50
CA VAL A 34 9.24 -47.16 20.27
C VAL A 34 8.05 -47.78 19.52
N THR A 35 8.34 -48.38 18.35
CA THR A 35 7.71 -49.61 17.79
C THR A 35 7.08 -49.60 16.39
N SER A 36 6.96 -48.51 15.62
CA SER A 36 6.47 -48.66 14.22
C SER A 36 7.39 -48.07 13.14
N ARG A 37 7.98 -48.97 12.34
CA ARG A 37 8.86 -48.68 11.19
C ARG A 37 8.21 -47.81 10.11
N GLY A 38 6.88 -47.63 10.14
CA GLY A 38 6.15 -46.73 9.23
C GLY A 38 6.44 -45.24 9.47
N VAL A 39 6.94 -44.88 10.66
CA VAL A 39 7.41 -43.52 10.99
C VAL A 39 8.79 -43.22 10.40
N ALA A 40 9.60 -44.25 10.11
CA ALA A 40 11.00 -44.10 9.72
C ALA A 40 11.21 -43.68 8.25
N TRP A 41 10.16 -43.67 7.43
CA TRP A 41 10.25 -43.28 6.02
C TRP A 41 9.41 -42.02 5.83
N GLY A 42 10.08 -40.86 5.71
CA GLY A 42 9.51 -39.52 5.46
C GLY A 42 8.64 -39.39 4.20
N VAL A 43 8.42 -40.51 3.47
CA VAL A 43 7.56 -40.65 2.29
C VAL A 43 6.10 -40.26 2.57
N SER A 44 5.62 -40.35 3.82
CA SER A 44 4.24 -39.94 4.15
C SER A 44 4.06 -38.42 4.23
N MET A 45 5.04 -37.67 4.75
CA MET A 45 4.92 -36.21 4.89
C MET A 45 4.97 -35.49 3.55
N GLU A 46 5.89 -35.90 2.67
CA GLU A 46 6.03 -35.34 1.33
C GLU A 46 4.72 -35.50 0.55
N TYR A 47 4.06 -36.65 0.68
CA TYR A 47 2.77 -36.92 0.06
C TYR A 47 1.66 -35.98 0.58
N TYR A 48 1.55 -35.78 1.90
CA TYR A 48 0.57 -34.84 2.47
C TYR A 48 0.86 -33.39 2.10
N CYS A 49 2.13 -32.99 2.09
CA CYS A 49 2.52 -31.65 1.65
C CYS A 49 2.19 -31.43 0.18
N PHE A 50 2.43 -32.41 -0.68
CA PHE A 50 2.10 -32.32 -2.10
C PHE A 50 0.59 -32.23 -2.33
N ILE A 51 -0.20 -33.06 -1.65
CA ILE A 51 -1.67 -32.99 -1.71
C ILE A 51 -2.15 -31.62 -1.22
N TYR A 52 -1.65 -31.17 -0.06
CA TYR A 52 -2.03 -29.88 0.49
C TYR A 52 -1.69 -28.73 -0.47
N LEU A 53 -0.48 -28.74 -1.04
CA LEU A 53 -0.05 -27.77 -2.06
C LEU A 53 -1.00 -27.77 -3.27
N LEU A 54 -1.37 -28.95 -3.78
CA LEU A 54 -2.30 -29.07 -4.90
C LEU A 54 -3.66 -28.44 -4.57
N PHE A 55 -4.23 -28.74 -3.39
CA PHE A 55 -5.48 -28.13 -2.96
C PHE A 55 -5.35 -26.62 -2.75
N VAL A 56 -4.23 -26.13 -2.22
CA VAL A 56 -3.95 -24.68 -2.09
C VAL A 56 -3.93 -24.00 -3.46
N LEU A 57 -3.26 -24.60 -4.45
CA LEU A 57 -3.21 -24.06 -5.81
C LEU A 57 -4.60 -24.02 -6.46
N ILE A 58 -5.36 -25.11 -6.36
CA ILE A 58 -6.74 -25.18 -6.87
C ILE A 58 -7.61 -24.13 -6.18
N SER A 59 -7.53 -24.02 -4.85
CA SER A 59 -8.29 -23.04 -4.06
C SER A 59 -7.98 -21.61 -4.48
N ASN A 60 -6.70 -21.26 -4.66
CA ASN A 60 -6.28 -19.94 -5.11
C ASN A 60 -6.73 -19.65 -6.55
N ALA A 61 -6.68 -20.63 -7.45
CA ALA A 61 -7.21 -20.50 -8.81
C ALA A 61 -8.73 -20.23 -8.79
N LEU A 62 -9.49 -20.95 -7.98
CA LEU A 62 -10.92 -20.71 -7.81
C LEU A 62 -11.22 -19.31 -7.24
N ILE A 63 -10.44 -18.84 -6.25
CA ILE A 63 -10.59 -17.49 -5.69
C ILE A 63 -10.35 -16.43 -6.76
N TYR A 64 -9.37 -16.65 -7.65
CA TYR A 64 -9.09 -15.75 -8.76
C TYR A 64 -10.30 -15.61 -9.71
N PHE A 65 -10.96 -16.72 -10.06
CA PHE A 65 -12.15 -16.69 -10.92
C PHE A 65 -13.44 -16.24 -10.18
N PHE A 66 -13.52 -16.46 -8.87
CA PHE A 66 -14.72 -16.19 -8.07
C PHE A 66 -14.42 -15.40 -6.78
N PRO A 67 -13.95 -14.14 -6.88
CA PRO A 67 -13.49 -13.35 -5.72
C PRO A 67 -14.59 -13.06 -4.68
N GLY A 68 -15.87 -13.14 -5.07
CA GLY A 68 -17.01 -12.98 -4.15
C GLY A 68 -17.34 -14.23 -3.33
N LYS A 69 -16.69 -15.37 -3.59
CA LYS A 69 -17.03 -16.69 -3.00
C LYS A 69 -15.89 -17.28 -2.16
N THR A 70 -14.97 -16.45 -1.65
CA THR A 70 -13.77 -16.90 -0.92
C THR A 70 -14.07 -17.81 0.27
N LEU A 71 -15.08 -17.50 1.08
CA LEU A 71 -15.49 -18.35 2.22
C LEU A 71 -15.99 -19.73 1.77
N LEU A 72 -16.85 -19.75 0.74
CA LEU A 72 -17.41 -20.99 0.20
C LEU A 72 -16.29 -21.87 -0.39
N ILE A 73 -15.35 -21.27 -1.12
CA ILE A 73 -14.20 -21.97 -1.69
C ILE A 73 -13.31 -22.54 -0.58
N ALA A 74 -13.07 -21.77 0.49
CA ALA A 74 -12.32 -22.26 1.65
C ALA A 74 -13.01 -23.48 2.28
N ILE A 75 -14.32 -23.40 2.56
CA ILE A 75 -15.09 -24.52 3.12
C ILE A 75 -15.05 -25.75 2.20
N ALA A 76 -15.26 -25.56 0.90
CA ALA A 76 -15.19 -26.66 -0.07
C ALA A 76 -13.80 -27.32 -0.12
N SER A 77 -12.73 -26.50 -0.04
CA SER A 77 -11.35 -26.98 -0.01
C SER A 77 -11.07 -27.79 1.27
N ILE A 78 -11.58 -27.34 2.42
CA ILE A 78 -11.48 -28.05 3.71
C ILE A 78 -12.16 -29.42 3.63
N VAL A 79 -13.39 -29.47 3.11
CA VAL A 79 -14.16 -30.72 3.00
C VAL A 79 -13.45 -31.69 2.05
N ALA A 80 -13.03 -31.22 0.88
CA ALA A 80 -12.35 -32.07 -0.10
C ALA A 80 -11.01 -32.59 0.42
N PHE A 81 -10.22 -31.74 1.08
CA PHE A 81 -8.98 -32.14 1.74
C PHE A 81 -9.22 -33.18 2.84
N SER A 82 -10.27 -32.99 3.66
CA SER A 82 -10.62 -33.91 4.75
C SER A 82 -11.03 -35.29 4.23
N ILE A 83 -11.88 -35.33 3.19
CA ILE A 83 -12.31 -36.58 2.54
C ILE A 83 -11.10 -37.33 1.95
N TRP A 84 -10.11 -36.60 1.42
CA TRP A 84 -8.92 -37.21 0.84
C TRP A 84 -7.96 -37.75 1.92
N VAL A 85 -7.73 -36.97 2.98
CA VAL A 85 -6.77 -37.32 4.03
C VAL A 85 -7.30 -38.42 4.95
N ALA A 86 -8.58 -38.41 5.31
CA ALA A 86 -9.13 -39.31 6.32
C ALA A 86 -8.88 -40.82 6.03
N PRO A 87 -9.10 -41.34 4.80
CA PRO A 87 -8.83 -42.74 4.48
C PRO A 87 -7.35 -43.12 4.54
N THR A 88 -6.46 -42.19 4.17
CA THR A 88 -5.01 -42.45 4.13
C THR A 88 -4.38 -42.64 5.52
N LEU A 89 -5.08 -42.21 6.58
CA LEU A 89 -4.61 -42.27 7.96
C LEU A 89 -5.54 -43.09 8.86
N ASN A 90 -6.32 -44.02 8.28
CA ASN A 90 -7.28 -44.84 9.02
C ASN A 90 -6.64 -45.65 10.18
N GLY A 91 -5.33 -45.94 10.10
CA GLY A 91 -4.57 -46.58 11.18
C GLY A 91 -4.08 -45.64 12.30
N TYR A 92 -4.25 -44.33 12.15
CA TYR A 92 -3.72 -43.30 13.07
C TYR A 92 -4.71 -42.12 13.24
N PRO A 93 -5.89 -42.34 13.84
CA PRO A 93 -6.98 -41.35 13.86
C PRO A 93 -6.61 -40.00 14.45
N TYR A 94 -5.74 -39.98 15.48
CA TYR A 94 -5.24 -38.75 16.07
C TYR A 94 -4.38 -37.93 15.10
N ARG A 95 -3.50 -38.58 14.33
CA ARG A 95 -2.69 -37.92 13.30
C ARG A 95 -3.57 -37.40 12.16
N SER A 96 -4.60 -38.15 11.76
CA SER A 96 -5.59 -37.72 10.77
C SER A 96 -6.28 -36.44 11.20
N ALA A 97 -6.78 -36.41 12.43
CA ALA A 97 -7.47 -35.25 12.99
C ALA A 97 -6.56 -34.01 12.97
N ILE A 98 -5.30 -34.16 13.38
CA ILE A 98 -4.36 -33.04 13.40
C ILE A 98 -4.04 -32.54 11.99
N VAL A 99 -3.72 -33.42 11.04
CA VAL A 99 -3.43 -33.01 9.65
C VAL A 99 -4.63 -32.28 9.05
N ILE A 100 -5.84 -32.78 9.30
CA ILE A 100 -7.09 -32.15 8.87
C ILE A 100 -7.25 -30.76 9.49
N ILE A 101 -7.01 -30.60 10.80
CA ILE A 101 -7.10 -29.31 11.49
C ILE A 101 -6.09 -28.30 10.93
N ILE A 102 -4.81 -28.69 10.76
CA ILE A 102 -3.79 -27.80 10.20
C ILE A 102 -4.16 -27.40 8.77
N GLY A 103 -4.53 -28.36 7.93
CA GLY A 103 -4.95 -28.09 6.56
C GLY A 103 -6.16 -27.14 6.53
N ALA A 104 -7.12 -27.34 7.42
CA ALA A 104 -8.30 -26.49 7.53
C ALA A 104 -7.95 -25.05 7.91
N LEU A 105 -7.09 -24.87 8.92
CA LEU A 105 -6.58 -23.56 9.31
C LEU A 105 -5.84 -22.89 8.15
N GLY A 106 -5.04 -23.65 7.41
CA GLY A 106 -4.32 -23.17 6.25
C GLY A 106 -5.26 -22.59 5.17
N PHE A 107 -6.40 -23.23 4.88
CA PHE A 107 -7.40 -22.66 3.95
C PHE A 107 -8.09 -21.42 4.51
N LEU A 108 -8.31 -21.34 5.83
CA LEU A 108 -8.90 -20.17 6.47
C LEU A 108 -7.97 -18.94 6.43
N ILE A 109 -6.65 -19.13 6.40
CA ILE A 109 -5.68 -18.03 6.23
C ILE A 109 -5.97 -17.23 4.95
N ASN A 110 -6.33 -17.89 3.84
CA ASN A 110 -6.71 -17.20 2.60
C ASN A 110 -7.94 -16.32 2.78
N TYR A 111 -8.95 -16.84 3.46
CA TYR A 111 -10.17 -16.10 3.74
C TYR A 111 -9.89 -14.88 4.62
N ILE A 112 -9.09 -15.03 5.68
CA ILE A 112 -8.73 -13.93 6.57
C ILE A 112 -7.90 -12.88 5.84
N ALA A 113 -6.89 -13.30 5.07
CA ALA A 113 -6.07 -12.39 4.26
C ALA A 113 -6.92 -11.58 3.29
N TYR A 114 -7.88 -12.23 2.62
CA TYR A 114 -8.84 -11.58 1.75
C TYR A 114 -9.66 -10.50 2.49
N GLN A 115 -10.18 -10.80 3.68
CA GLN A 115 -10.95 -9.84 4.47
C GLN A 115 -10.09 -8.63 4.92
N ILE A 116 -8.83 -8.85 5.28
CA ILE A 116 -7.90 -7.77 5.66
C ILE A 116 -7.64 -6.86 4.46
N ILE A 117 -7.38 -7.41 3.29
CA ILE A 117 -7.15 -6.63 2.06
C ILE A 117 -8.39 -5.81 1.72
N LYS A 118 -9.56 -6.47 1.69
CA LYS A 118 -10.84 -5.81 1.40
C LYS A 118 -11.12 -4.66 2.37
N ARG A 119 -10.87 -4.85 3.66
CA ARG A 119 -11.02 -3.81 4.69
C ARG A 119 -10.03 -2.66 4.51
N ARG A 120 -8.79 -2.94 4.13
CA ARG A 120 -7.80 -1.89 3.82
C ARG A 120 -8.22 -1.05 2.61
N GLU A 121 -8.77 -1.69 1.57
CA GLU A 121 -9.28 -0.98 0.39
C GLU A 121 -10.50 -0.13 0.74
N SER A 122 -11.44 -0.64 1.54
CA SER A 122 -12.58 0.15 1.99
C SER A 122 -12.16 1.34 2.84
N LEU A 123 -11.17 1.17 3.71
CA LEU A 123 -10.60 2.28 4.50
C LEU A 123 -9.87 3.29 3.63
N LYS A 124 -9.15 2.86 2.58
CA LYS A 124 -8.55 3.77 1.60
C LYS A 124 -9.60 4.57 0.84
N HIS A 125 -10.75 3.96 0.52
CA HIS A 125 -11.85 4.70 -0.09
C HIS A 125 -12.51 5.66 0.90
N GLN A 126 -12.76 5.25 2.15
CA GLN A 126 -13.32 6.15 3.16
C GLN A 126 -12.39 7.34 3.46
N ASN A 127 -11.11 7.08 3.72
CA ASN A 127 -10.11 8.14 3.97
C ASN A 127 -9.76 8.92 2.69
N GLY A 128 -9.93 8.29 1.52
CA GLY A 128 -9.76 8.93 0.22
C GLY A 128 -10.95 9.80 -0.16
N ILE A 129 -12.15 9.53 0.36
CA ILE A 129 -13.34 10.36 0.19
C ILE A 129 -13.28 11.60 1.09
N GLU A 130 -12.66 11.50 2.29
CA GLU A 130 -12.32 12.68 3.10
C GLU A 130 -11.20 13.54 2.48
N ASN A 131 -10.45 13.03 1.50
CA ASN A 131 -9.39 13.75 0.79
C ASN A 131 -9.63 13.91 -0.71
N THR A 132 -10.79 13.48 -1.23
CA THR A 132 -11.19 13.91 -2.57
C THR A 132 -11.51 15.38 -2.44
N PRO A 133 -10.81 16.26 -3.18
CA PRO A 133 -11.07 17.68 -3.11
C PRO A 133 -12.56 17.85 -3.43
N HIS A 134 -13.32 18.34 -2.44
CA HIS A 134 -14.59 19.00 -2.69
C HIS A 134 -14.40 19.84 -3.95
N GLU A 135 -15.31 19.66 -4.92
CA GLU A 135 -15.29 20.30 -6.23
C GLU A 135 -14.44 21.57 -6.20
N MET A 136 -13.25 21.49 -6.82
CA MET A 136 -12.32 22.62 -6.79
C MET A 136 -13.12 23.85 -7.19
N PRO A 137 -13.20 24.90 -6.33
CA PRO A 137 -13.95 26.08 -6.68
C PRO A 137 -13.44 26.54 -8.05
N ALA A 138 -14.37 26.87 -8.94
CA ALA A 138 -14.12 27.06 -10.38
C ALA A 138 -13.16 28.20 -10.73
N ASN A 139 -12.51 28.82 -9.74
CA ASN A 139 -11.53 29.84 -9.94
C ASN A 139 -10.12 29.24 -9.84
N PRO A 140 -9.47 28.88 -10.96
CA PRO A 140 -8.08 28.50 -10.92
C PRO A 140 -7.31 29.70 -10.37
N ALA A 141 -6.44 29.46 -9.37
CA ALA A 141 -5.44 30.45 -8.98
C ALA A 141 -4.79 31.05 -10.25
N ASN A 142 -4.31 32.29 -10.19
CA ASN A 142 -3.54 32.86 -11.29
C ASN A 142 -2.20 32.10 -11.42
N ILE A 143 -2.20 31.00 -12.18
CA ILE A 143 -1.04 30.12 -12.35
C ILE A 143 -0.23 30.59 -13.55
N ILE A 144 1.05 30.90 -13.32
CA ILE A 144 2.00 31.34 -14.34
C ILE A 144 3.09 30.28 -14.44
N TYR A 145 3.14 29.57 -15.57
CA TYR A 145 4.17 28.57 -15.83
C TYR A 145 5.39 29.23 -16.46
N GLU A 146 6.58 28.82 -16.04
CA GLU A 146 7.85 29.19 -16.65
C GLU A 146 8.05 30.71 -16.85
N PRO A 147 7.86 31.53 -15.80
CA PRO A 147 8.09 32.96 -15.94
C PRO A 147 9.55 33.24 -16.29
N SER A 148 9.77 34.18 -17.21
CA SER A 148 11.12 34.53 -17.70
C SER A 148 11.96 35.30 -16.67
N THR A 149 11.33 35.85 -15.63
CA THR A 149 11.96 36.56 -14.51
C THR A 149 11.42 36.06 -13.18
N ILE A 150 12.26 36.16 -12.15
CA ILE A 150 11.87 35.77 -10.79
C ILE A 150 10.98 36.86 -10.20
N PRO A 151 9.72 36.56 -9.86
CA PRO A 151 8.78 37.57 -9.36
C PRO A 151 9.19 38.04 -7.96
N ALA A 152 8.84 39.28 -7.62
CA ALA A 152 9.09 39.82 -6.29
C ALA A 152 8.12 39.23 -5.24
N ASN A 153 6.93 38.83 -5.65
CA ASN A 153 5.80 38.55 -4.78
C ASN A 153 5.02 37.34 -5.33
N GLY A 154 4.74 36.33 -4.49
CA GLY A 154 3.85 35.23 -4.84
C GLY A 154 4.27 33.89 -4.24
N VAL A 155 3.62 32.83 -4.68
CA VAL A 155 3.99 31.45 -4.33
C VAL A 155 4.74 30.83 -5.50
N ILE A 156 5.91 30.27 -5.25
CA ILE A 156 6.71 29.53 -6.23
C ILE A 156 6.56 28.04 -5.93
N PHE A 157 6.27 27.25 -6.96
CA PHE A 157 6.23 25.80 -6.90
C PHE A 157 7.26 25.22 -7.85
N LEU A 158 8.13 24.34 -7.34
CA LEU A 158 9.10 23.60 -8.14
C LEU A 158 8.50 22.26 -8.55
N LEU A 159 8.15 22.14 -9.83
CA LEU A 159 7.52 20.96 -10.39
C LEU A 159 8.57 20.03 -10.99
N ALA A 160 8.47 18.74 -10.66
CA ALA A 160 9.15 17.68 -11.38
C ALA A 160 8.09 16.81 -12.05
N ASN A 161 7.94 16.91 -13.37
CA ASN A 161 6.87 16.23 -14.10
C ASN A 161 6.95 14.69 -14.01
N TRP A 162 8.16 14.16 -13.75
CA TRP A 162 8.40 12.74 -13.54
C TRP A 162 8.11 12.27 -12.09
N SER A 163 7.82 13.18 -11.17
CA SER A 163 7.62 12.89 -9.74
C SER A 163 6.14 12.87 -9.37
N GLY A 164 5.62 11.66 -9.10
CA GLY A 164 4.26 11.48 -8.58
C GLY A 164 3.96 12.32 -7.31
N PRO A 165 4.86 12.37 -6.31
CA PRO A 165 4.72 13.26 -5.15
C PRO A 165 4.61 14.74 -5.51
N ALA A 166 5.44 15.26 -6.42
CA ALA A 166 5.39 16.66 -6.83
C ALA A 166 4.04 17.00 -7.48
N ILE A 167 3.52 16.13 -8.35
CA ILE A 167 2.20 16.30 -8.97
C ILE A 167 1.10 16.35 -7.91
N ALA A 168 1.16 15.48 -6.90
CA ALA A 168 0.19 15.48 -5.81
C ALA A 168 0.24 16.79 -4.99
N HIS A 169 1.43 17.30 -4.65
CA HIS A 169 1.53 18.60 -3.95
C HIS A 169 1.01 19.74 -4.80
N PHE A 170 1.28 19.72 -6.10
CA PHE A 170 0.85 20.80 -6.95
C PHE A 170 -0.68 20.98 -6.88
N GLN A 171 -1.44 19.87 -6.89
CA GLN A 171 -2.89 19.92 -6.70
C GLN A 171 -3.28 20.42 -5.30
N TYR A 172 -2.55 20.02 -4.26
CA TYR A 172 -2.79 20.48 -2.90
C TYR A 172 -2.54 22.00 -2.74
N ILE A 173 -1.45 22.52 -3.32
CA ILE A 173 -1.13 23.96 -3.30
C ILE A 173 -2.18 24.75 -4.09
N LYS A 174 -2.62 24.24 -5.24
CA LYS A 174 -3.74 24.85 -5.98
C LYS A 174 -5.01 24.93 -5.13
N PHE A 175 -5.33 23.86 -4.41
CA PHE A 175 -6.47 23.83 -3.49
C PHE A 175 -6.33 24.88 -2.37
N LEU A 176 -5.15 24.98 -1.74
CA LEU A 176 -4.89 25.96 -0.69
C LEU A 176 -4.94 27.41 -1.19
N LEU A 177 -4.59 27.65 -2.45
CA LEU A 177 -4.61 28.97 -3.08
C LEU A 177 -5.97 29.38 -3.64
N ALA A 178 -6.91 28.44 -3.75
CA ALA A 178 -8.21 28.71 -4.35
C ALA A 178 -9.01 29.85 -3.66
N PRO A 179 -8.93 30.03 -2.33
CA PRO A 179 -9.54 31.20 -1.66
C PRO A 179 -8.84 32.54 -1.92
N TYR A 180 -7.65 32.54 -2.55
CA TYR A 180 -6.78 33.71 -2.71
C TYR A 180 -6.45 33.99 -4.19
N PRO A 181 -7.44 34.35 -5.03
CA PRO A 181 -7.25 34.47 -6.49
C PRO A 181 -6.24 35.54 -6.92
N ASN A 182 -5.97 36.53 -6.06
CA ASN A 182 -5.00 37.59 -6.33
C ASN A 182 -3.54 37.19 -6.04
N LEU A 183 -3.32 36.03 -5.41
CA LEU A 183 -2.00 35.55 -5.08
C LEU A 183 -1.49 34.63 -6.21
N PRO A 184 -0.56 35.08 -7.06
CA PRO A 184 -0.09 34.28 -8.18
C PRO A 184 0.71 33.06 -7.72
N LEU A 185 0.47 31.93 -8.40
CA LEU A 185 1.26 30.71 -8.29
C LEU A 185 2.19 30.61 -9.50
N TYR A 186 3.48 30.75 -9.28
CA TYR A 186 4.48 30.57 -10.31
C TYR A 186 5.02 29.15 -10.27
N VAL A 187 5.05 28.48 -11.41
CA VAL A 187 5.52 27.10 -11.53
C VAL A 187 6.80 27.09 -12.34
N TYR A 188 7.86 26.54 -11.76
CA TYR A 188 9.11 26.23 -12.46
C TYR A 188 9.28 24.73 -12.53
N ASP A 189 9.38 24.19 -13.73
CA ASP A 189 9.82 22.83 -13.99
C ASP A 189 11.34 22.77 -13.75
N ILE A 190 11.75 21.87 -12.86
CA ILE A 190 13.15 21.76 -12.43
C ILE A 190 14.08 21.30 -13.56
N ASP A 191 13.52 20.75 -14.65
CA ASP A 191 14.26 20.32 -15.83
C ASP A 191 14.41 21.45 -16.88
N LYS A 192 13.99 22.69 -16.56
CA LYS A 192 14.01 23.85 -17.49
C LYS A 192 15.02 24.93 -17.09
N GLU A 193 15.44 25.71 -18.08
CA GLU A 193 16.45 26.77 -17.91
C GLU A 193 16.01 27.88 -16.94
N ASN A 194 14.72 28.22 -16.91
CA ASN A 194 14.22 29.26 -16.00
C ASN A 194 14.42 28.88 -14.53
N PHE A 195 14.37 27.59 -14.20
CA PHE A 195 14.67 27.11 -12.85
C PHE A 195 16.14 27.36 -12.46
N LEU A 196 17.09 27.25 -13.39
CA LEU A 196 18.51 27.49 -13.12
C LEU A 196 18.75 28.89 -12.54
N ARG A 197 18.06 29.91 -13.09
CA ARG A 197 18.13 31.29 -12.59
C ARG A 197 17.60 31.40 -11.15
N PHE A 198 16.51 30.70 -10.85
CA PHE A 198 15.94 30.66 -9.51
C PHE A 198 16.88 29.98 -8.51
N MET A 199 17.47 28.85 -8.92
CA MET A 199 18.50 28.12 -8.16
C MET A 199 19.71 29.01 -7.88
N GLU A 200 20.25 29.69 -8.89
CA GLU A 200 21.41 30.59 -8.76
C GLU A 200 21.13 31.76 -7.80
N LYS A 201 19.98 32.42 -7.93
CA LYS A 201 19.63 33.58 -7.11
C LYS A 201 19.52 33.25 -5.63
N TYR A 202 18.90 32.12 -5.29
CA TYR A 202 18.59 31.77 -3.89
C TYR A 202 19.46 30.65 -3.31
N ASN A 203 20.39 30.11 -4.10
CA ASN A 203 21.24 28.97 -3.74
C ASN A 203 20.43 27.77 -3.25
N ILE A 204 19.41 27.37 -4.02
CA ILE A 204 18.47 26.29 -3.67
C ILE A 204 18.66 25.09 -4.58
N LEU A 205 18.88 23.93 -3.98
CA LEU A 205 18.79 22.65 -4.67
C LEU A 205 17.36 22.09 -4.54
N SER A 206 16.76 21.64 -5.65
CA SER A 206 15.51 20.87 -5.64
C SER A 206 15.82 19.38 -5.78
N HIS A 207 15.02 18.56 -5.11
CA HIS A 207 15.05 17.10 -5.23
C HIS A 207 13.85 16.56 -6.03
N GLY A 208 13.05 17.44 -6.65
CA GLY A 208 11.85 17.06 -7.38
C GLY A 208 10.73 16.56 -6.47
N ASN A 209 10.68 17.03 -5.22
CA ASN A 209 9.65 16.64 -4.26
C ASN A 209 8.46 17.62 -4.22
N GLY A 210 8.37 18.58 -5.15
CA GLY A 210 7.31 19.58 -5.14
C GLY A 210 7.58 20.65 -4.08
N GLU A 211 8.78 21.22 -4.06
CA GLU A 211 9.15 22.27 -3.11
C GLU A 211 8.36 23.55 -3.37
N VAL A 212 8.03 24.28 -2.30
CA VAL A 212 7.20 25.48 -2.35
C VAL A 212 7.87 26.61 -1.61
N PHE A 213 7.86 27.81 -2.18
CA PHE A 213 8.47 29.00 -1.61
C PHE A 213 7.49 30.17 -1.64
N TRP A 214 7.40 30.91 -0.53
CA TRP A 214 6.58 32.11 -0.44
C TRP A 214 7.50 33.33 -0.56
N LEU A 215 7.35 34.09 -1.63
CA LEU A 215 8.16 35.27 -1.92
C LEU A 215 7.39 36.54 -1.56
N TYR A 216 8.07 37.47 -0.92
CA TYR A 216 7.60 38.82 -0.66
C TYR A 216 8.76 39.81 -0.79
N LYS A 217 8.57 40.87 -1.57
CA LYS A 217 9.59 41.89 -1.89
C LYS A 217 10.93 41.31 -2.38
N GLY A 218 10.86 40.19 -3.11
CA GLY A 218 12.02 39.52 -3.70
C GLY A 218 12.75 38.57 -2.76
N GLU A 219 12.28 38.39 -1.53
CA GLU A 219 12.88 37.52 -0.51
C GLU A 219 12.00 36.32 -0.20
N ILE A 220 12.63 35.18 0.10
CA ILE A 220 11.92 33.97 0.55
C ILE A 220 11.56 34.14 2.03
N GLN A 221 10.27 34.22 2.32
CA GLN A 221 9.76 34.38 3.68
C GLN A 221 9.56 33.02 4.37
N SER A 222 9.14 32.01 3.61
CA SER A 222 8.96 30.65 4.10
C SER A 222 9.13 29.64 2.95
N ARG A 223 9.36 28.38 3.32
CA ARG A 223 9.55 27.29 2.35
C ARG A 223 9.04 25.96 2.89
N ILE A 224 8.62 25.10 1.98
CA ILE A 224 8.36 23.68 2.20
C ILE A 224 9.29 22.91 1.29
N GLN A 225 10.23 22.17 1.87
CA GLN A 225 11.17 21.33 1.11
C GLN A 225 10.84 19.84 1.25
N ASN A 226 10.22 19.44 2.36
CA ASN A 226 9.79 18.06 2.57
C ASN A 226 8.34 18.04 2.99
N TYR A 227 7.44 17.86 2.04
CA TYR A 227 6.02 17.92 2.30
C TYR A 227 5.50 16.93 3.33
N ASP A 228 6.02 15.70 3.36
CA ASP A 228 5.54 14.72 4.34
C ASP A 228 5.74 15.22 5.78
N LYS A 229 6.77 16.04 6.00
CA LYS A 229 7.06 16.66 7.30
C LYS A 229 6.38 18.03 7.46
N ASP A 230 6.35 18.82 6.40
CA ASP A 230 6.08 20.25 6.48
C ASP A 230 4.65 20.63 6.07
N ARG A 231 3.88 19.73 5.41
CA ARG A 231 2.55 20.05 4.86
C ARG A 231 1.58 20.67 5.85
N LYS A 232 1.68 20.30 7.13
CA LYS A 232 0.84 20.81 8.21
C LYS A 232 1.00 22.33 8.44
N HIS A 233 2.12 22.91 8.01
CA HIS A 233 2.41 24.34 8.13
C HIS A 233 1.99 25.15 6.90
N ALA A 234 1.65 24.49 5.78
CA ALA A 234 1.29 25.18 4.54
C ALA A 234 0.10 26.17 4.71
N PRO A 235 -0.97 25.84 5.45
CA PRO A 235 -2.07 26.80 5.67
C PRO A 235 -1.64 28.03 6.47
N GLU A 236 -0.76 27.87 7.46
CA GLU A 236 -0.26 28.95 8.30
C GLU A 236 0.62 29.91 7.48
N TYR A 237 1.55 29.37 6.68
CA TYR A 237 2.38 30.18 5.79
C TYR A 237 1.56 30.95 4.76
N MET A 238 0.49 30.32 4.24
CA MET A 238 -0.43 30.98 3.32
C MET A 238 -1.12 32.17 3.98
N LYS A 239 -1.63 31.99 5.19
CA LYS A 239 -2.30 33.05 5.95
C LYS A 239 -1.36 34.24 6.17
N THR A 240 -0.14 34.00 6.63
CA THR A 240 0.86 35.06 6.86
C THR A 240 1.23 35.81 5.58
N LEU A 241 1.40 35.12 4.44
CA LEU A 241 1.69 35.80 3.19
C LEU A 241 0.52 36.67 2.73
N CYS A 242 -0.71 36.15 2.81
CA CYS A 242 -1.90 36.91 2.43
C CYS A 242 -2.10 38.17 3.28
N GLU A 243 -1.86 38.08 4.59
CA GLU A 243 -1.88 39.24 5.49
C GLU A 243 -0.85 40.30 5.07
N LYS A 244 0.37 39.90 4.71
CA LYS A 244 1.42 40.82 4.21
C LYS A 244 1.09 41.44 2.86
N PHE A 245 0.41 40.71 1.98
CA PHE A 245 -0.04 41.20 0.67
C PHE A 245 -1.16 42.24 0.78
N ASN A 246 -2.06 42.09 1.75
CA ASN A 246 -3.18 43.01 1.94
C ASN A 246 -2.79 44.30 2.69
N GLN A 247 -1.59 44.35 3.29
CA GLN A 247 -1.08 45.50 4.06
C GLN A 247 -0.24 46.49 3.24
N GLY A 248 0.06 46.19 1.98
CA GLY A 248 0.86 47.02 1.07
C GLY A 248 0.08 47.42 -0.17
#